data_AF-A0A528LST4-F1
#
_entry.id   AF-A0A528LST4-F1
#
_cell.length_a   1.000
_cell.length_b   1.000
_cell.length_c   1.000
_cell.angle_alpha   90.00
_cell.angle_beta   90.00
_cell.angle_gamma   90.00
#
_symmetry.space_group_name_H-M   'P 1'
#
loop_
_entity.id
_entity.type
_entity.pdbx_description
1 polymer ?
#
loop_
_entity_poly.entity_id
_entity_poly.type
_entity_poly.pdbx_seq_one_letter_code
_entity_poly.pdbx_strand_id
1 'polypeptide(L)' 'MANLHDRQPIILDPAAYDAWLDPATPASAAKDLLRRDLGGQLQFNRVDRQVNLSKNKGGEELIQPIDMASEYGPFPR' A
#
# COMPACT_ATOMS: atom_id res chain seq x y z
N MET A 1 -5.41 5.37 6.53
CA MET A 1 -5.88 4.06 6.05
C MET A 1 -7.29 3.69 6.51
N ALA A 2 -7.76 4.04 7.71
CA ALA A 2 -9.06 3.58 8.25
C ALA A 2 -10.29 3.71 7.32
N ASN A 3 -10.30 4.70 6.40
CA ASN A 3 -11.37 4.87 5.41
C ASN A 3 -11.33 3.82 4.26
N LEU A 4 -10.24 3.07 4.13
CA LEU A 4 -10.04 1.99 3.16
C LEU A 4 -9.91 0.64 3.86
N HIS A 5 -9.12 0.56 4.94
CA HIS A 5 -8.86 -0.66 5.68
C HIS A 5 -8.34 -0.34 7.10
N ASP A 6 -8.59 -1.23 8.07
CA ASP A 6 -8.21 -1.06 9.48
C ASP A 6 -6.70 -1.24 9.74
N ARG A 7 -6.06 -2.08 8.94
CA ARG A 7 -4.61 -2.37 8.96
C ARG A 7 -3.92 -1.90 7.69
N GLN A 8 -2.62 -1.65 7.82
CA GLN A 8 -1.72 -1.28 6.73
C GLN A 8 -0.32 -1.89 6.95
N PRO A 9 0.47 -2.10 5.89
CA PRO A 9 1.88 -2.44 6.06
C PRO A 9 2.65 -1.26 6.69
N ILE A 10 3.79 -1.57 7.31
CA ILE A 10 4.80 -0.55 7.65
C ILE A 10 5.68 -0.35 6.43
N ILE A 11 5.78 0.89 5.97
CA ILE A 11 6.66 1.29 4.87
C ILE A 11 7.77 2.11 5.48
N LEU A 12 8.96 1.54 5.57
CA LEU A 12 10.10 2.22 6.20
C LEU A 12 10.64 3.33 5.31
N ASP A 13 11.01 4.45 5.94
CA ASP A 13 11.91 5.42 5.34
C ASP A 13 13.18 4.72 4.82
N PRO A 14 13.65 5.01 3.59
CA PRO A 14 14.84 4.38 3.03
C PRO A 14 16.08 4.45 3.94
N ALA A 15 16.22 5.51 4.75
CA ALA A 15 17.32 5.65 5.70
C ALA A 15 17.27 4.65 6.88
N ALA A 16 16.15 3.93 7.06
CA ALA A 16 16.00 2.86 8.03
C ALA A 16 16.25 1.45 7.44
N TYR A 17 16.39 1.33 6.11
CA TYR A 17 16.44 0.06 5.41
C TYR A 17 17.63 -0.82 5.84
N ASP A 18 18.84 -0.28 5.82
CA ASP A 18 20.06 -1.05 6.15
C ASP A 18 20.02 -1.54 7.61
N ALA A 19 19.64 -0.66 8.54
CA ALA A 19 19.51 -1.03 9.95
C ALA A 19 18.40 -2.07 10.20
N TRP A 20 17.34 -2.07 9.39
CA TRP A 20 16.27 -3.07 9.51
C TRP A 20 16.71 -4.47 9.09
N LEU A 21 17.60 -4.58 8.09
CA LEU A 21 18.10 -5.86 7.58
C LEU A 21 19.36 -6.37 8.29
N ASP A 22 20.06 -5.52 9.02
CA ASP A 22 21.29 -5.89 9.73
C ASP A 22 20.99 -6.89 10.88
N PRO A 23 21.51 -8.14 10.84
CA PRO A 23 21.34 -9.11 11.90
C PRO A 23 21.94 -8.67 13.25
N ALA A 24 22.86 -7.70 13.25
CA ALA A 24 23.42 -7.14 14.46
C ALA A 24 22.50 -6.10 15.14
N THR A 25 21.45 -5.63 14.46
CA THR A 25 20.50 -4.67 15.04
C THR A 25 19.70 -5.33 16.16
N PRO A 26 19.76 -4.79 17.40
CA PRO A 26 18.96 -5.31 18.49
C PRO A 26 17.45 -5.15 18.21
N ALA A 27 16.64 -6.10 18.68
CA ALA A 27 15.19 -6.07 18.46
C ALA A 27 14.51 -4.78 18.96
N SER A 28 15.01 -4.19 20.05
CA SER A 28 14.53 -2.89 20.55
C SER A 28 14.80 -1.76 19.55
N ALA A 29 16.02 -1.69 19.00
CA ALA A 29 16.39 -0.71 17.99
C ALA A 29 15.58 -0.92 16.70
N ALA A 30 15.40 -2.18 16.25
CA ALA A 30 14.56 -2.50 15.11
C ALA A 30 13.10 -2.06 15.30
N LYS A 31 12.55 -2.23 16.51
CA LYS A 31 11.21 -1.74 16.87
C LYS A 31 11.12 -0.22 16.80
N ASP A 32 12.18 0.48 17.17
CA ASP A 32 12.22 1.95 17.10
C ASP A 32 12.21 2.47 15.66
N LEU A 33 12.81 1.72 14.71
CA LEU A 33 12.76 2.05 13.27
C LEU A 33 11.33 2.12 12.72
N LEU A 34 10.39 1.36 13.29
CA LEU A 34 8.98 1.37 12.86
C LEU A 34 8.30 2.74 13.03
N ARG A 35 8.88 3.65 13.84
CA ARG A 35 8.40 5.04 13.95
C ARG A 35 8.71 5.88 12.72
N ARG A 36 9.60 5.42 11.85
CA ARG A 36 9.91 6.02 10.54
C ARG A 36 9.01 5.46 9.43
N ASP A 37 7.76 5.15 9.77
CA ASP A 37 6.75 4.69 8.82
C ASP A 37 6.28 5.83 7.92
N LEU A 38 6.26 5.57 6.61
CA LEU A 38 5.80 6.47 5.57
C LEU A 38 4.32 6.26 5.22
N GLY A 39 3.61 5.35 5.89
CA GLY A 39 2.20 5.03 5.62
C GLY A 39 1.27 6.26 5.61
N GLY A 40 1.57 7.28 6.43
CA GLY A 40 0.83 8.54 6.45
C GLY A 40 0.96 9.41 5.19
N GLN A 41 1.91 9.11 4.31
CA GLN A 41 2.18 9.85 3.08
C GLN A 41 1.56 9.18 1.84
N LEU A 42 0.97 7.99 1.99
CA LEU A 42 0.39 7.25 0.88
C LEU A 42 -0.87 7.94 0.34
N GLN A 43 -0.99 7.88 -0.98
CA GLN A 43 -2.21 8.24 -1.71
C GLN A 43 -2.87 6.96 -2.23
N PHE A 44 -4.20 6.97 -2.34
CA PHE A 44 -4.97 5.83 -2.81
C PHE A 44 -5.95 6.28 -3.87
N ASN A 45 -6.07 5.49 -4.92
CA ASN A 45 -7.04 5.68 -6.00
C ASN A 45 -7.89 4.43 -6.15
N ARG A 46 -9.12 4.60 -6.62
CA ARG A 46 -9.97 3.48 -6.99
C ARG A 46 -9.42 2.85 -8.27
N VAL A 47 -9.36 1.52 -8.31
CA VAL A 47 -8.96 0.74 -9.51
C VAL A 47 -10.04 -0.26 -9.91
N ASP A 48 -9.92 -0.80 -11.12
CA ASP A 48 -10.86 -1.78 -11.68
C ASP A 48 -10.87 -3.11 -10.89
N ARG A 49 -12.02 -3.79 -10.84
CA ARG A 49 -12.18 -5.07 -10.12
C ARG A 49 -11.42 -6.24 -10.77
N GLN A 50 -10.94 -6.10 -12.00
CA GLN A 50 -10.07 -7.07 -12.66
C GLN A 50 -8.81 -7.38 -11.87
N VAL A 51 -8.32 -6.46 -11.02
CA VAL A 51 -7.18 -6.71 -10.12
C VAL A 51 -7.43 -7.88 -9.15
N ASN A 52 -8.70 -8.22 -8.86
CA ASN A 52 -9.05 -9.32 -7.97
C ASN A 52 -8.83 -10.71 -8.59
N LEU A 53 -8.68 -10.81 -9.91
CA LEU A 53 -8.48 -12.07 -10.62
C LEU A 53 -7.00 -12.42 -10.63
N SER A 54 -6.57 -13.35 -9.78
CA SER A 54 -5.17 -13.79 -9.67
C SER A 54 -4.57 -14.40 -10.96
N LYS A 55 -5.41 -14.77 -11.94
CA LYS A 55 -4.97 -15.20 -13.27
C LYS A 55 -4.39 -14.04 -14.10
N ASN A 56 -4.80 -12.81 -13.83
CA ASN A 56 -4.26 -11.62 -14.49
C ASN A 56 -2.81 -11.42 -14.01
N LYS A 57 -1.87 -11.30 -14.94
CA LYS A 57 -0.42 -11.40 -14.66
C LYS A 57 0.26 -10.05 -14.39
N GLY A 58 -0.50 -9.05 -13.95
CA GLY A 58 -0.05 -7.67 -13.89
C GLY A 58 -0.36 -6.91 -15.18
N GLY A 59 0.02 -5.65 -15.21
CA GLY A 59 -0.31 -4.69 -16.27
C GLY A 59 -0.64 -3.34 -15.65
N GLU A 60 -0.33 -2.25 -16.36
CA GLU A 60 -0.61 -0.90 -15.85
C GLU A 60 -2.11 -0.71 -15.58
N GLU A 61 -2.97 -1.29 -16.42
CA GLU A 61 -4.43 -1.22 -16.32
C GLU A 61 -4.99 -1.72 -14.97
N LEU A 62 -4.25 -2.57 -14.26
CA LEU A 62 -4.69 -3.08 -12.95
C LEU A 62 -4.45 -2.10 -11.81
N ILE A 63 -3.62 -1.08 -12.01
CA ILE A 63 -3.29 -0.05 -11.02
C ILE A 63 -3.67 1.37 -11.47
N GLN A 64 -4.09 1.54 -12.73
CA GLN A 64 -4.57 2.83 -13.20
C GLN A 64 -5.83 3.26 -12.44
N PRO A 65 -5.92 4.54 -12.04
CA PRO A 65 -7.13 5.08 -11.46
C PRO A 65 -8.32 4.94 -12.42
N ILE A 66 -9.46 4.56 -11.88
CA ILE A 66 -10.74 4.59 -12.60
C ILE A 66 -11.64 5.69 -12.03
N ASP A 67 -12.46 6.28 -12.89
CA ASP A 67 -13.63 7.03 -12.46
C ASP A 67 -14.83 6.08 -12.37
N MET A 68 -15.35 5.89 -11.16
CA MET A 68 -16.48 5.00 -10.91
C MET A 68 -17.74 5.42 -11.69
N ALA A 69 -17.94 6.72 -11.89
CA ALA A 69 -19.11 7.24 -12.57
C ALA A 69 -19.05 6.93 -14.09
N SER A 70 -17.86 7.04 -14.70
CA SER A 70 -17.67 6.71 -16.10
C SER A 70 -17.70 5.20 -16.36
N GLU A 71 -17.09 4.41 -15.47
CA GLU A 71 -16.88 2.98 -15.70
C GLU A 71 -18.11 2.13 -15.35
N TYR A 72 -18.85 2.53 -14.30
CA TYR A 72 -19.94 1.73 -13.74
C TYR A 72 -21.26 2.49 -13.56
N GLY A 73 -21.33 3.75 -14.01
CA GLY A 73 -22.51 4.60 -13.88
C GLY A 73 -22.67 5.22 -12.47
N PRO A 74 -23.70 6.06 -12.25
CA PRO A 74 -23.84 6.88 -11.04
C PRO A 74 -24.21 6.10 -9.76
N PHE A 75 -24.58 4.82 -9.88
CA PHE A 75 -24.94 3.95 -8.76
C PHE A 75 -24.21 2.60 -8.82
N PRO A 76 -22.88 2.60 -8.68
CA PRO A 76 -22.14 1.35 -8.65
C PRO A 76 -22.45 0.64 -7.33
N ARG A 77 -22.95 -0.60 -7.43
CA ARG A 77 -23.15 -1.51 -6.29
C ARG A 77 -21.83 -1.93 -5.65
#